data_AF-A0A955VH72-F1
#
_entry.id   AF-A0A955VH72-F1
#
_cell.length_a   1.000
_cell.length_b   1.000
_cell.length_c   1.000
_cell.angle_alpha   90.00
_cell.angle_beta   90.00
_cell.angle_gamma   90.00
#
_symmetry.space_group_name_H-M   'P 1'
#
loop_
_entity.id
_entity.type
_entity.pdbx_description
1 polymer ?
#
loop_
_entity_poly.entity_id
_entity_poly.type
_entity_poly.pdbx_seq_one_letter_code
_entity_poly.pdbx_strand_id
1 'polypeptide(L)'
;MAEVLDRLEEFDAPILVATSQVFFGEELVPRVGLIAVSERPGWLWEGFMAEEAARRLRDRLREKGVESWLGGWDAMFATGWEYAWTVDEPRFRLIQRAVGTLLEIVDGAILLRGDRIGPIEAVESYVSADWVERGVRLVVKGRAPFIVASVDDQMPQIDPTYDWIALDCEAGWARALGRTLAAELGVPHRVSWDD
;
A
#
# COMPACT_ATOMS: atom_id res chain seq x y z
N MET A 1 -19.64 1.93 -11.43
CA MET A 1 -19.13 0.75 -12.16
C MET A 1 -19.31 0.89 -13.67
N ALA A 2 -20.50 1.17 -14.21
CA ALA A 2 -20.65 1.45 -15.65
C ALA A 2 -19.74 2.60 -16.12
N GLU A 3 -19.76 3.72 -15.40
CA GLU A 3 -18.89 4.89 -15.67
C GLU A 3 -17.39 4.57 -15.72
N VAL A 4 -16.90 3.69 -14.84
CA VAL A 4 -15.49 3.25 -14.87
C VAL A 4 -15.21 2.52 -16.18
N LEU A 5 -16.07 1.57 -16.55
CA LEU A 5 -15.89 0.73 -17.72
C LEU A 5 -15.94 1.54 -19.02
N ASP A 6 -16.78 2.58 -19.05
CA ASP A 6 -16.95 3.48 -20.19
C ASP A 6 -15.71 4.38 -20.40
N ARG A 7 -14.93 4.62 -19.35
CA ARG A 7 -13.69 5.40 -19.41
C ARG A 7 -12.42 4.56 -19.55
N LEU A 8 -12.51 3.23 -19.56
CA LEU A 8 -11.33 2.35 -19.66
C LEU A 8 -10.53 2.53 -20.94
N GLU A 9 -11.20 2.88 -22.03
CA GLU A 9 -10.56 3.14 -23.32
C GLU A 9 -9.67 4.39 -23.29
N GLU A 10 -9.80 5.24 -22.27
CA GLU A 10 -8.93 6.39 -22.02
C GLU A 10 -7.58 6.01 -21.39
N PHE A 11 -7.42 4.76 -20.92
CA PHE A 11 -6.24 4.32 -20.17
C PHE A 11 -5.41 3.29 -20.93
N ASP A 12 -4.16 3.66 -21.22
CA ASP A 12 -3.11 2.77 -21.75
C ASP A 12 -2.15 2.31 -20.63
N ALA A 13 -2.67 2.17 -19.40
CA ALA A 13 -1.88 1.88 -18.21
C ALA A 13 -2.54 0.77 -17.38
N PRO A 14 -1.73 -0.08 -16.71
CA PRO A 14 -2.25 -1.05 -15.77
C PRO A 14 -3.08 -0.41 -14.64
N ILE A 15 -4.04 -1.14 -14.08
CA ILE A 15 -4.96 -0.63 -13.05
C ILE A 15 -4.87 -1.42 -11.75
N LEU A 16 -4.66 -0.72 -10.63
CA LEU A 16 -4.83 -1.29 -9.30
C LEU A 16 -6.27 -1.07 -8.82
N VAL A 17 -6.95 -2.15 -8.48
CA VAL A 17 -8.26 -2.14 -7.82
C VAL A 17 -8.03 -2.39 -6.33
N ALA A 18 -7.89 -1.31 -5.56
CA ALA A 18 -7.49 -1.40 -4.16
C ALA A 18 -8.70 -1.47 -3.22
N THR A 19 -8.56 -2.17 -2.10
CA THR A 19 -9.52 -2.09 -0.98
C THR A 19 -8.81 -1.63 0.29
N SER A 20 -9.50 -0.84 1.11
CA SER A 20 -9.01 -0.43 2.42
C SER A 20 -10.15 -0.45 3.42
N GLN A 21 -9.88 -0.92 4.63
CA GLN A 21 -10.81 -0.77 5.75
C GLN A 21 -10.56 0.59 6.39
N VAL A 22 -11.61 1.40 6.53
CA VAL A 22 -11.57 2.60 7.34
C VAL A 22 -12.46 2.40 8.55
N PHE A 23 -11.94 2.72 9.73
CA PHE A 23 -12.69 2.65 10.97
C PHE A 23 -13.50 3.94 11.14
N PHE A 24 -14.81 3.88 10.96
CA PHE A 24 -15.74 4.97 11.24
C PHE A 24 -16.84 4.45 12.18
N GLY A 25 -16.55 4.34 13.48
CA GLY A 25 -17.45 3.70 14.45
C GLY A 25 -17.42 2.17 14.39
N GLU A 26 -18.45 1.50 14.93
CA GLU A 26 -18.48 0.03 15.09
C GLU A 26 -18.53 -0.76 13.77
N GLU A 27 -18.68 -0.10 12.62
CA GLU A 27 -18.80 -0.76 11.31
C GLU A 27 -17.59 -0.48 10.42
N LEU A 28 -16.88 -1.55 10.06
CA LEU A 28 -15.79 -1.49 9.09
C LEU A 28 -16.39 -1.31 7.69
N VAL A 29 -16.26 -0.10 7.12
CA VAL A 29 -16.71 0.16 5.76
C VAL A 29 -15.52 0.01 4.80
N PRO A 30 -15.50 -1.01 3.93
CA PRO A 30 -14.46 -1.12 2.91
C PRO A 30 -14.62 0.01 1.89
N ARG A 31 -13.57 0.82 1.72
CA ARG A 31 -13.40 1.75 0.59
C ARG A 31 -12.65 1.01 -0.51
N VAL A 32 -13.05 1.24 -1.75
CA VAL A 32 -12.37 0.66 -2.91
C VAL A 32 -12.10 1.77 -3.91
N GLY A 33 -10.95 1.72 -4.55
CA GLY A 33 -10.69 2.62 -5.66
C GLY A 33 -9.77 2.08 -6.72
N LEU A 34 -9.72 2.85 -7.79
CA LEU A 34 -8.99 2.53 -9.00
C LEU A 34 -7.82 3.48 -9.12
N ILE A 35 -6.63 2.91 -9.27
CA ILE A 35 -5.40 3.66 -9.54
C ILE A 35 -4.88 3.24 -10.90
N ALA A 36 -4.75 4.20 -11.83
CA ALA A 36 -3.95 3.97 -13.02
C ALA A 36 -2.46 3.94 -12.63
N VAL A 37 -1.84 2.77 -12.76
CA VAL A 37 -0.43 2.50 -12.45
C VAL A 37 0.40 2.79 -13.70
N SER A 38 0.97 3.99 -13.77
CA SER A 38 1.99 4.35 -14.75
C SER A 38 3.29 4.78 -14.03
N GLU A 39 4.27 5.37 -14.72
CA GLU A 39 5.43 6.01 -14.06
C GLU A 39 5.02 6.96 -12.92
N ARG A 40 3.80 7.51 -13.01
CA ARG A 40 3.12 8.19 -11.89
C ARG A 40 1.66 7.73 -11.79
N PRO A 41 1.07 7.65 -10.60
CA PRO A 41 -0.37 7.41 -10.49
C PRO A 41 -1.15 8.54 -11.18
N GLY A 42 -1.93 8.20 -12.20
CA GLY A 42 -2.56 9.20 -13.06
C GLY A 42 -3.99 9.58 -12.67
N TRP A 43 -4.71 8.65 -12.04
CA TRP A 43 -6.13 8.85 -11.76
C TRP A 43 -6.57 8.03 -10.55
N LEU A 44 -7.39 8.65 -9.71
CA LEU A 44 -8.03 8.02 -8.57
C LEU A 44 -9.54 8.14 -8.70
N TRP A 45 -10.23 7.00 -8.68
CA TRP A 45 -11.66 6.97 -8.42
C TRP A 45 -11.91 6.23 -7.12
N GLU A 46 -12.34 6.96 -6.09
CA GLU A 46 -12.73 6.39 -4.82
C GLU A 46 -14.23 6.21 -4.76
N GLY A 47 -14.68 5.03 -4.32
CA GLY A 47 -16.07 4.76 -4.04
C GLY A 47 -16.23 3.77 -2.90
N PHE A 48 -17.41 3.77 -2.28
CA PHE A 48 -17.79 2.68 -1.39
C PHE A 48 -18.19 1.49 -2.25
N MET A 49 -17.33 0.48 -2.33
CA MET A 49 -17.62 -0.76 -3.04
C MET A 49 -17.14 -1.95 -2.20
N ALA A 50 -17.92 -3.03 -2.18
CA ALA A 50 -17.55 -4.24 -1.47
C ALA A 50 -16.38 -4.96 -2.17
N GLU A 51 -15.60 -5.73 -1.41
CA GLU A 51 -14.45 -6.50 -1.94
C GLU A 51 -14.85 -7.41 -3.12
N GLU A 52 -16.00 -8.07 -3.03
CA GLU A 52 -16.50 -8.93 -4.12
C GLU A 52 -16.75 -8.14 -5.41
N ALA A 53 -17.21 -6.90 -5.30
CA ALA A 53 -17.39 -6.03 -6.46
C ALA A 53 -16.05 -5.51 -7.00
N ALA A 54 -15.04 -5.29 -6.16
CA ALA A 54 -13.66 -5.00 -6.59
C ALA A 54 -13.07 -6.17 -7.40
N ARG A 55 -13.25 -7.41 -6.92
CA ARG A 55 -12.85 -8.65 -7.63
C ARG A 55 -13.55 -8.76 -8.98
N ARG A 56 -14.89 -8.63 -9.01
CA ARG A 56 -15.67 -8.63 -10.26
C ARG A 56 -15.21 -7.54 -11.22
N LEU A 57 -14.90 -6.35 -10.72
CA LEU A 57 -14.41 -5.27 -11.57
C LEU A 57 -13.07 -5.64 -12.20
N ARG A 58 -12.06 -6.04 -11.41
CA ARG A 58 -10.78 -6.52 -11.92
C ARG A 58 -10.94 -7.60 -12.99
N ASP A 59 -11.78 -8.60 -12.74
CA ASP A 59 -11.98 -9.70 -13.68
C ASP A 59 -12.54 -9.19 -15.02
N ARG A 60 -13.51 -8.26 -14.98
CA ARG A 60 -14.03 -7.59 -16.19
C ARG A 60 -13.01 -6.70 -16.90
N LEU A 61 -12.09 -6.09 -16.16
CA LEU A 61 -10.97 -5.34 -16.75
C LEU A 61 -10.05 -6.29 -17.53
N ARG A 62 -9.70 -7.44 -16.93
CA ARG A 62 -8.87 -8.46 -17.58
C ARG A 62 -9.54 -9.05 -18.83
N GLU A 63 -10.85 -9.30 -18.79
CA GLU A 63 -11.63 -9.74 -19.97
C GLU A 63 -11.56 -8.75 -21.14
N LYS A 64 -11.37 -7.46 -20.86
CA LYS A 64 -11.18 -6.39 -21.84
C LYS A 64 -9.73 -6.19 -22.28
N GLY A 65 -8.80 -7.02 -21.80
CA GLY A 65 -7.37 -6.90 -22.11
C GLY A 65 -6.62 -5.85 -21.28
N VAL A 66 -7.26 -5.27 -20.25
CA VAL A 66 -6.61 -4.31 -19.36
C VAL A 66 -5.85 -5.07 -18.27
N GLU A 67 -4.53 -4.84 -18.19
CA GLU A 67 -3.72 -5.36 -17.10
C GLU A 67 -4.21 -4.77 -15.78
N SER A 68 -4.63 -5.60 -14.84
CA SER A 68 -5.22 -5.14 -13.58
C SER A 68 -4.99 -6.12 -12.44
N TRP A 69 -4.94 -5.57 -11.22
CA TRP A 69 -4.62 -6.28 -9.98
C TRP A 69 -5.54 -5.87 -8.85
N LEU A 70 -5.64 -6.72 -7.83
CA LEU A 70 -6.13 -6.26 -6.54
C LEU A 70 -4.99 -5.59 -5.79
N GLY A 71 -5.33 -4.57 -5.01
CA GLY A 71 -4.36 -3.89 -4.17
C GLY A 71 -4.83 -3.55 -2.77
N GLY A 72 -3.87 -3.11 -1.97
CA GLY A 72 -4.08 -2.22 -0.85
C GLY A 72 -3.51 -0.85 -1.18
N TRP A 73 -3.86 0.14 -0.37
CA TRP A 73 -3.26 1.47 -0.46
C TRP A 73 -3.27 2.16 0.88
N ASP A 74 -2.49 3.22 0.97
CA ASP A 74 -2.61 4.17 2.06
C ASP A 74 -3.90 5.00 1.85
N ALA A 75 -4.94 4.65 2.59
CA ALA A 75 -6.28 5.21 2.44
C ALA A 75 -6.55 6.44 3.33
N MET A 76 -5.55 6.86 4.10
CA MET A 76 -5.74 7.97 5.02
C MET A 76 -5.73 9.29 4.24
N PHE A 77 -6.81 10.05 4.40
CA PHE A 77 -6.96 11.36 3.75
C PHE A 77 -5.83 12.33 4.17
N ALA A 78 -5.25 12.13 5.35
CA ALA A 78 -4.16 12.92 5.90
C ALA A 78 -2.79 12.63 5.26
N THR A 79 -2.55 11.43 4.73
CA THR A 79 -1.23 11.00 4.23
C THR A 79 -1.07 11.13 2.71
N GLY A 80 -2.07 11.69 2.03
CA GLY A 80 -1.96 12.08 0.62
C GLY A 80 -1.90 10.93 -0.39
N TRP A 81 -2.24 9.71 0.04
CA TRP A 81 -2.22 8.50 -0.77
C TRP A 81 -0.83 8.22 -1.36
N GLU A 82 0.20 8.30 -0.52
CA GLU A 82 1.58 8.20 -0.99
C GLU A 82 1.93 6.81 -1.53
N TYR A 83 1.33 5.76 -0.97
CA TYR A 83 1.67 4.38 -1.29
C TYR A 83 0.47 3.54 -1.74
N ALA A 84 0.70 2.68 -2.72
CA ALA A 84 -0.23 1.64 -3.15
C ALA A 84 0.53 0.34 -3.42
N TRP A 85 -0.09 -0.81 -3.19
CA TRP A 85 0.57 -2.09 -3.42
C TRP A 85 -0.38 -3.16 -3.96
N THR A 86 0.15 -4.09 -4.75
CA THR A 86 -0.62 -5.26 -5.19
C THR A 86 -0.76 -6.27 -4.07
N VAL A 87 -1.88 -7.00 -4.07
CA VAL A 87 -2.18 -8.08 -3.11
C VAL A 87 -2.57 -9.38 -3.81
N ASP A 88 -2.62 -9.41 -5.14
CA ASP A 88 -2.82 -10.64 -5.92
C ASP A 88 -1.59 -11.03 -6.76
N GLU A 89 -1.40 -12.34 -6.90
CA GLU A 89 -0.32 -12.97 -7.66
C GLU A 89 -0.33 -12.58 -9.16
N PRO A 90 0.82 -12.64 -9.88
CA PRO A 90 2.12 -13.18 -9.45
C PRO A 90 3.21 -12.13 -9.14
N ARG A 91 2.86 -10.85 -9.00
CA ARG A 91 3.86 -9.78 -8.85
C ARG A 91 3.45 -8.80 -7.75
N PHE A 92 4.04 -8.96 -6.57
CA PHE A 92 3.98 -7.91 -5.57
C PHE A 92 4.70 -6.66 -6.11
N ARG A 93 4.03 -5.52 -6.05
CA ARG A 93 4.54 -4.20 -6.40
C ARG A 93 4.16 -3.24 -5.30
N LEU A 94 5.11 -2.44 -4.85
CA LEU A 94 4.87 -1.23 -4.08
C LEU A 94 5.10 -0.04 -5.00
N ILE A 95 4.10 0.82 -5.10
CA ILE A 95 4.08 2.02 -5.90
C ILE A 95 4.07 3.20 -4.93
N GLN A 96 4.96 4.16 -5.17
CA GLN A 96 5.01 5.44 -4.49
C GLN A 96 4.58 6.54 -5.46
N ARG A 97 3.69 7.44 -5.03
CA ARG A 97 3.08 8.46 -5.88
C ARG A 97 4.07 9.32 -6.64
N ALA A 98 5.15 9.74 -5.98
CA ALA A 98 6.14 10.64 -6.59
C ALA A 98 7.03 9.97 -7.64
N VAL A 99 7.32 8.67 -7.50
CA VAL A 99 8.39 7.98 -8.25
C VAL A 99 7.92 6.73 -9.02
N GLY A 100 6.66 6.34 -8.89
CA GLY A 100 6.12 5.12 -9.51
C GLY A 100 6.53 3.87 -8.74
N THR A 101 6.91 2.82 -9.45
CA THR A 101 7.28 1.54 -8.82
C THR A 101 8.53 1.68 -7.95
N LEU A 102 8.36 1.49 -6.65
CA LEU A 102 9.41 1.59 -5.64
C LEU A 102 10.05 0.22 -5.35
N LEU A 103 9.21 -0.82 -5.22
CA LEU A 103 9.64 -2.19 -4.93
C LEU A 103 8.84 -3.18 -5.78
N GLU A 104 9.51 -4.21 -6.27
CA GLU A 104 8.88 -5.37 -6.92
C GLU A 104 9.44 -6.67 -6.34
N ILE A 105 8.61 -7.71 -6.27
CA ILE A 105 9.04 -9.09 -6.04
C ILE A 105 8.85 -9.84 -7.35
N VAL A 106 9.96 -10.31 -7.93
CA VAL A 106 9.99 -11.05 -9.19
C VAL A 106 10.86 -12.28 -9.01
N ASP A 107 10.32 -13.46 -9.31
CA ASP A 107 11.02 -14.75 -9.19
C ASP A 107 11.69 -14.95 -7.82
N GLY A 108 11.01 -14.51 -6.75
CA GLY A 108 11.51 -14.57 -5.37
C GLY A 108 12.65 -13.60 -5.04
N ALA A 109 13.00 -12.71 -5.96
CA ALA A 109 13.96 -11.63 -5.74
C ALA A 109 13.25 -10.31 -5.47
N ILE A 110 13.76 -9.55 -4.50
CA ILE A 110 13.33 -8.17 -4.26
C ILE A 110 14.15 -7.25 -5.13
N LEU A 111 13.45 -6.44 -5.93
CA LEU A 111 14.00 -5.33 -6.67
C LEU A 111 13.49 -4.04 -6.04
N LEU A 112 14.40 -3.21 -5.53
CA LEU A 112 14.07 -1.88 -5.07
C LEU A 112 14.59 -0.88 -6.09
N ARG A 113 13.69 -0.15 -6.75
CA ARG A 113 14.01 0.75 -7.87
C ARG A 113 14.87 0.06 -8.94
N GLY A 114 14.63 -1.23 -9.17
CA GLY A 114 15.37 -2.06 -10.11
C GLY A 114 16.61 -2.76 -9.53
N ASP A 115 17.10 -2.35 -8.37
CA ASP A 115 18.28 -2.95 -7.74
C ASP A 115 17.93 -4.14 -6.85
N ARG A 116 18.66 -5.25 -7.04
CA ARG A 116 18.44 -6.45 -6.23
C ARG A 116 18.92 -6.24 -4.80
N ILE A 117 18.01 -6.41 -3.84
CA ILE A 117 18.34 -6.39 -2.41
C ILE A 117 18.82 -7.78 -1.97
N GLY A 118 19.69 -7.81 -0.96
CA GLY A 118 20.14 -9.03 -0.30
C GLY A 118 18.98 -9.81 0.37
N PRO A 119 19.28 -10.98 0.95
CA PRO A 119 18.26 -11.81 1.58
C PRO A 119 17.60 -11.07 2.77
N ILE A 120 16.26 -11.07 2.77
CA ILE A 120 15.46 -10.46 3.83
C ILE A 120 15.23 -11.47 4.95
N GLU A 121 15.41 -11.03 6.18
CA GLU A 121 15.15 -11.82 7.39
C GLU A 121 13.77 -11.55 7.96
N ALA A 122 13.28 -10.32 7.85
CA ALA A 122 11.95 -9.92 8.31
C ALA A 122 11.50 -8.63 7.62
N VAL A 123 10.20 -8.42 7.61
CA VAL A 123 9.59 -7.12 7.30
C VAL A 123 9.10 -6.53 8.61
N GLU A 124 9.37 -5.26 8.83
CA GLU A 124 9.02 -4.58 10.07
C GLU A 124 8.20 -3.32 9.80
N SER A 125 7.01 -3.26 10.38
CA SER A 125 6.25 -2.01 10.48
C SER A 125 6.71 -1.29 11.73
N TYR A 126 7.08 -0.03 11.62
CA TYR A 126 7.62 0.75 12.73
C TYR A 126 6.84 2.06 12.92
N VAL A 127 6.92 2.56 14.15
CA VAL A 127 6.58 3.94 14.51
C VAL A 127 7.74 4.46 15.37
N SER A 128 8.21 5.67 15.08
CA SER A 128 9.28 6.33 15.83
C SER A 128 8.85 6.67 17.25
N ALA A 129 9.83 6.88 18.15
CA ALA A 129 9.61 7.23 19.56
C ALA A 129 8.73 8.48 19.75
N ASP A 130 8.89 9.46 18.85
CA ASP A 130 8.17 10.73 18.83
C ASP A 130 6.85 10.68 18.03
N TRP A 131 6.50 9.50 17.52
CA TRP A 131 5.30 9.18 16.73
C TRP A 131 5.20 9.89 15.38
N VAL A 132 6.24 10.65 15.02
CA VAL A 132 6.29 11.46 13.80
C VAL A 132 6.46 10.59 12.57
N GLU A 133 7.36 9.62 12.62
CA GLU A 133 7.67 8.75 11.50
C GLU A 133 6.99 7.40 11.70
N ARG A 134 6.31 6.93 10.66
CA ARG A 134 5.77 5.57 10.61
C ARG A 134 5.96 4.99 9.23
N GLY A 135 6.23 3.70 9.17
CA GLY A 135 6.59 3.09 7.92
C GLY A 135 6.82 1.59 7.96
N VAL A 136 7.41 1.10 6.86
CA VAL A 136 7.81 -0.29 6.67
C VAL A 136 9.28 -0.31 6.30
N ARG A 137 10.06 -1.10 7.02
CA ARG A 137 11.48 -1.36 6.75
C ARG A 137 11.74 -2.85 6.53
N LEU A 138 12.72 -3.15 5.70
CA LEU A 138 13.23 -4.49 5.45
C LEU A 138 14.44 -4.74 6.34
N VAL A 139 14.39 -5.82 7.12
CA VAL A 139 15.54 -6.31 7.87
C VAL A 139 16.36 -7.19 6.93
N VAL A 140 17.48 -6.66 6.44
CA VAL A 140 18.37 -7.36 5.50
C VAL A 140 19.51 -8.01 6.28
N LYS A 141 19.78 -9.30 6.02
CA LYS A 141 20.81 -10.05 6.74
C LYS A 141 22.18 -9.37 6.67
N GLY A 142 22.75 -9.07 7.83
CA GLY A 142 24.09 -8.48 7.97
C GLY A 142 24.20 -7.03 7.46
N ARG A 143 23.09 -6.31 7.35
CA ARG A 143 23.05 -4.89 6.95
C ARG A 143 22.13 -4.11 7.89
N ALA A 144 22.24 -2.78 7.83
CA ALA A 144 21.25 -1.91 8.46
C ALA A 144 19.86 -2.13 7.82
N PRO A 145 18.76 -1.99 8.58
CA PRO A 145 17.42 -2.02 8.03
C PRO A 145 17.26 -1.00 6.89
N PHE A 146 16.54 -1.39 5.84
CA PHE A 146 16.27 -0.53 4.70
C PHE A 146 14.84 -0.02 4.77
N ILE A 147 14.64 1.30 4.86
CA ILE A 147 13.30 1.90 4.87
C ILE A 147 12.71 1.81 3.46
N VAL A 148 11.61 1.06 3.33
CA VAL A 148 10.92 0.84 2.06
C VAL A 148 9.81 1.87 1.85
N ALA A 149 9.07 2.21 2.89
CA ALA A 149 8.03 3.22 2.83
C ALA A 149 7.99 3.92 4.18
N SER A 150 7.86 5.25 4.18
CA SER A 150 7.61 6.01 5.39
C SER A 150 6.78 7.26 5.10
N VAL A 151 6.08 7.70 6.13
CA VAL A 151 5.39 8.99 6.20
C VAL A 151 5.91 9.72 7.43
N ASP A 152 6.19 11.01 7.26
CA ASP A 152 6.51 11.95 8.32
C ASP A 152 5.29 12.85 8.54
N ASP A 153 4.81 12.91 9.78
CA ASP A 153 3.72 13.77 10.18
C ASP A 153 3.94 14.32 11.59
N GLN A 154 3.97 15.64 11.69
CA GLN A 154 4.24 16.37 12.93
C GLN A 154 2.99 16.58 13.80
N MET A 155 1.79 16.14 13.37
CA MET A 155 0.56 16.29 14.17
C MET A 155 0.67 15.78 15.61
N PRO A 156 1.31 14.62 15.90
CA PRO A 156 1.51 14.16 17.27
C PRO A 156 2.25 15.16 18.18
N GLN A 157 3.11 15.99 17.62
CA GLN A 157 3.89 17.00 18.35
C GLN A 157 3.15 18.34 18.49
N ILE A 158 2.15 18.58 17.64
CA ILE A 158 1.45 19.87 17.53
C ILE A 158 0.09 19.84 18.24
N ASP A 159 -0.65 18.73 18.11
CA ASP A 159 -1.99 18.59 18.68
C ASP A 159 -1.92 17.84 20.03
N PRO A 160 -2.18 18.53 21.16
CA PRO A 160 -2.16 17.89 22.49
C PRO A 160 -3.30 16.89 22.71
N THR A 161 -4.27 16.83 21.81
CA THR A 161 -5.35 15.82 21.80
C THR A 161 -5.01 14.60 20.95
N TYR A 162 -3.87 14.63 20.24
CA TYR A 162 -3.39 13.50 19.46
C TYR A 162 -3.02 12.36 20.40
N ASP A 163 -3.68 11.21 20.21
CA ASP A 163 -3.56 10.06 21.08
C ASP A 163 -3.17 8.79 20.31
N TRP A 164 -3.04 7.68 21.04
CA TRP A 164 -2.70 6.38 20.46
C TRP A 164 -3.76 5.86 19.49
N ILE A 165 -5.03 6.27 19.59
CA ILE A 165 -6.08 5.82 18.68
C ILE A 165 -5.91 6.51 17.33
N ALA A 166 -5.62 7.81 17.33
CA ALA A 166 -5.27 8.54 16.11
C ALA A 166 -4.05 7.91 15.43
N LEU A 167 -2.99 7.64 16.21
CA LEU A 167 -1.78 7.03 15.69
C LEU A 167 -2.00 5.61 15.15
N ASP A 168 -2.79 4.78 15.83
CA ASP A 168 -3.07 3.41 15.38
C ASP A 168 -3.85 3.41 14.05
N CYS A 169 -4.80 4.33 13.90
CA CYS A 169 -5.52 4.55 12.65
C CYS A 169 -4.57 4.99 11.53
N GLU A 170 -3.67 5.94 11.80
CA GLU A 170 -2.74 6.49 10.82
C GLU A 170 -1.58 5.53 10.47
N ALA A 171 -1.12 4.70 11.39
CA ALA A 171 -0.09 3.68 11.14
C ALA A 171 -0.68 2.36 10.60
N GLY A 172 -2.02 2.27 10.47
CA GLY A 172 -2.72 1.09 9.99
C GLY A 172 -2.26 0.64 8.60
N TRP A 173 -1.96 1.59 7.69
CA TRP A 173 -1.44 1.28 6.36
C TRP A 173 -0.08 0.57 6.44
N ALA A 174 0.81 1.00 7.33
CA ALA A 174 2.15 0.43 7.46
C ALA A 174 2.07 -1.03 7.95
N ARG A 175 1.13 -1.33 8.85
CA ARG A 175 0.86 -2.71 9.27
C ARG A 175 0.27 -3.56 8.15
N ALA A 176 -0.66 -3.00 7.37
CA ALA A 176 -1.25 -3.71 6.23
C ALA A 176 -0.20 -4.03 5.16
N LEU A 177 0.56 -3.02 4.72
CA LEU A 177 1.66 -3.18 3.78
C LEU A 177 2.71 -4.17 4.30
N GLY A 178 3.15 -4.01 5.56
CA GLY A 178 4.16 -4.87 6.17
C GLY A 178 3.74 -6.34 6.20
N ARG A 179 2.47 -6.63 6.55
CA ARG A 179 1.93 -7.99 6.52
C ARG A 179 1.88 -8.57 5.11
N THR A 180 1.37 -7.82 4.13
CA THR A 180 1.31 -8.30 2.75
C THR A 180 2.70 -8.57 2.22
N LEU A 181 3.64 -7.62 2.40
CA LEU A 181 5.02 -7.77 1.95
C LEU A 181 5.72 -8.97 2.62
N ALA A 182 5.52 -9.18 3.92
CA ALA A 182 6.09 -10.32 4.63
C ALA A 182 5.56 -11.66 4.09
N ALA A 183 4.25 -11.74 3.82
CA ALA A 183 3.60 -12.92 3.27
C ALA A 183 4.15 -13.27 1.88
N GLU A 184 4.27 -12.28 1.00
CA GLU A 184 4.83 -12.45 -0.36
C GLU A 184 6.30 -12.89 -0.35
N LEU A 185 7.06 -12.45 0.66
CA LEU A 185 8.46 -12.85 0.83
C LEU A 185 8.64 -14.17 1.56
N GLY A 186 7.60 -14.72 2.18
CA GLY A 186 7.70 -15.89 3.05
C GLY A 186 8.59 -15.66 4.27
N VAL A 187 8.62 -14.43 4.81
CA VAL A 187 9.42 -14.05 5.99
C VAL A 187 8.52 -13.56 7.13
N PRO A 188 9.00 -13.54 8.39
CA PRO A 188 8.23 -12.99 9.50
C PRO A 188 7.90 -11.50 9.34
N HIS A 189 6.68 -11.13 9.74
CA HIS A 189 6.28 -9.74 9.99
C HIS A 189 6.52 -9.38 11.47
N ARG A 190 7.09 -8.20 11.72
CA ARG A 190 7.31 -7.63 13.05
C ARG A 190 6.67 -6.25 13.16
N VAL A 191 6.34 -5.88 14.39
CA VAL A 191 5.93 -4.52 14.73
C VAL A 191 6.90 -4.00 15.76
N SER A 192 7.47 -2.83 15.50
CA SER A 192 8.37 -2.14 16.43
C SER A 192 7.84 -0.75 16.76
N TRP A 193 8.16 -0.35 17.98
CA TRP A 193 8.09 1.03 18.43
C TRP A 193 9.54 1.35 18.76
N ASP A 194 10.13 2.28 18.01
CA ASP A 194 11.51 2.66 18.30
C ASP A 194 11.49 3.41 19.64
N ASP A 195 12.19 2.89 20.65
CA ASP A 195 12.31 3.48 22.00
C ASP A 195 13.41 4.54 22.08
#